data_AF-A0A7X7C1P5-F1
#
_entry.id   AF-A0A7X7C1P5-F1
#
_cell.length_a   1.000
_cell.length_b   1.000
_cell.length_c   1.000
_cell.angle_alpha   90.00
_cell.angle_beta   90.00
_cell.angle_gamma   90.00
#
_symmetry.space_group_name_H-M   'P 1'
#
loop_
_entity.id
_entity.type
_entity.pdbx_description
1 polymer ?
#
loop_
_entity_poly.entity_id
_entity_poly.type
_entity_poly.pdbx_seq_one_letter_code
_entity_poly.pdbx_strand_id
1 'polypeptide(L)'
;LAYWCGNNEVYEGLNYWGWRKDVTDDIMDQWFEGYDKTFRELLPSLVEEYDGTRSYVHGSPDLANWGRPDLFNTGDVHDWGLWYGELPFEALADRLPRFASEFGFQSFPEMKTIRTFAEPDQWGLDSEVMKVHQKASTGNSLIKKYMDMYYHEPNNFIDFVYLGLVMQGNGMEESVEAMRRGRPYCMGALYWQINDNWPVVSWSSIDYYNNWKAHHFRMRDVFAPLALGLEAKDGKLNYYTMSDYLQDTNNLTLKVRVIDFSTGLKKEYTEAVNAKANDSKVVKTYNMSDLVSESEKAHTMINAFLTDSKGNLISQKDYFFYWPNKLELPETEIETSVKYADGEYKVTLKSSKLAKDVFIEIPILGAQFSDNFIDLLPNEEVTINITSPQLKQANKTAVTVKHVRETYSK
;
A
#
# COMPACT_ATOMS: atom_id res chain seq x y z
N LEU A 1 -20.16 3.50 -15.08
CA LEU A 1 -21.09 2.92 -14.10
C LEU A 1 -21.22 1.42 -14.35
N ALA A 2 -20.91 0.58 -13.36
CA ALA A 2 -20.84 -0.89 -13.51
C ALA A 2 -21.99 -1.63 -12.78
N TYR A 3 -22.30 -1.23 -11.54
CA TYR A 3 -23.41 -1.74 -10.74
C TYR A 3 -23.88 -0.66 -9.75
N TRP A 4 -25.00 -0.91 -9.07
CA TRP A 4 -25.54 -0.04 -8.02
C TRP A 4 -25.44 -0.71 -6.64
N CYS A 5 -25.09 0.06 -5.62
CA CYS A 5 -25.08 -0.36 -4.22
C CYS A 5 -25.99 0.59 -3.42
N GLY A 6 -26.87 0.03 -2.57
CA GLY A 6 -27.87 0.81 -1.84
C GLY A 6 -27.30 1.72 -0.75
N ASN A 7 -26.29 1.27 -0.01
CA ASN A 7 -25.68 2.02 1.09
C ASN A 7 -24.28 1.47 1.46
N ASN A 8 -23.61 2.20 2.35
CA ASN A 8 -22.39 1.77 3.02
C ASN A 8 -22.69 1.36 4.47
N GLU A 9 -22.37 0.12 4.84
CA GLU A 9 -22.33 -0.42 6.20
C GLU A 9 -23.62 -0.29 7.04
N VAL A 10 -24.77 0.09 6.49
CA VAL A 10 -25.99 0.28 7.30
C VAL A 10 -26.46 -1.05 7.88
N TYR A 11 -26.44 -2.12 7.09
CA TYR A 11 -26.81 -3.45 7.56
C TYR A 11 -25.81 -4.00 8.58
N GLU A 12 -24.51 -3.75 8.37
CA GLU A 12 -23.46 -4.08 9.33
C GLU A 12 -23.68 -3.34 10.66
N GLY A 13 -23.96 -2.04 10.61
CA GLY A 13 -24.24 -1.20 11.78
C GLY A 13 -25.44 -1.68 12.59
N LEU A 14 -26.55 -1.99 11.91
CA LEU A 14 -27.76 -2.54 12.54
C LEU A 14 -27.50 -3.85 13.29
N ASN A 15 -26.62 -4.71 12.77
CA ASN A 15 -26.35 -6.03 13.33
C ASN A 15 -25.23 -6.04 14.38
N TYR A 16 -24.18 -5.24 14.20
CA TYR A 16 -22.89 -5.47 14.87
C TYR A 16 -22.33 -4.27 15.65
N TRP A 17 -22.80 -3.04 15.44
CA TRP A 17 -22.24 -1.86 16.12
C TRP A 17 -22.83 -1.60 17.51
N GLY A 18 -23.66 -2.51 18.00
CA GLY A 18 -24.16 -2.48 19.37
C GLY A 18 -25.33 -1.53 19.62
N TRP A 19 -25.91 -0.92 18.58
CA TRP A 19 -27.03 0.04 18.69
C TRP A 19 -28.25 -0.51 19.45
N ARG A 20 -28.46 -1.83 19.45
CA ARG A 20 -29.51 -2.49 20.27
C ARG A 20 -29.36 -2.23 21.78
N LYS A 21 -28.20 -1.77 22.26
CA LYS A 21 -28.01 -1.37 23.65
C LYS A 21 -28.58 0.01 23.98
N ASP A 22 -28.78 0.85 22.96
CA ASP A 22 -29.15 2.26 23.11
C ASP A 22 -30.63 2.53 22.80
N VAL A 23 -31.34 1.56 22.22
CA VAL A 23 -32.76 1.67 21.83
C VAL A 23 -33.55 0.41 22.20
N THR A 24 -34.89 0.51 22.22
CA THR A 24 -35.79 -0.62 22.49
C THR A 24 -35.87 -1.59 21.30
N ASP A 25 -36.26 -2.84 21.56
CA ASP A 25 -36.48 -3.84 20.50
C ASP A 25 -37.51 -3.34 19.46
N ASP A 26 -38.60 -2.69 19.89
CA ASP A 26 -39.59 -2.09 18.98
C ASP A 26 -39.00 -1.04 18.02
N ILE A 27 -37.94 -0.32 18.43
CA ILE A 27 -37.25 0.66 17.58
C ILE A 27 -36.30 -0.07 16.62
N MET A 28 -35.58 -1.08 17.10
CA MET A 28 -34.73 -1.91 16.23
C MET A 28 -35.55 -2.57 15.11
N ASP A 29 -36.71 -3.14 15.46
CA ASP A 29 -37.60 -3.79 14.49
C ASP A 29 -38.08 -2.79 13.42
N GLN A 30 -38.45 -1.56 13.82
CA GLN A 30 -38.79 -0.48 12.89
C GLN A 30 -37.61 -0.09 11.99
N TRP A 31 -36.37 -0.09 12.50
CA TRP A 31 -35.20 0.20 11.69
C TRP A 31 -34.90 -0.90 10.68
N PHE A 32 -35.06 -2.18 11.05
CA PHE A 32 -34.95 -3.29 10.10
C PHE A 32 -36.06 -3.24 9.03
N GLU A 33 -37.30 -2.93 9.42
CA GLU A 33 -38.39 -2.73 8.46
C GLU A 33 -38.10 -1.57 7.51
N GLY A 34 -37.59 -0.45 8.03
CA GLY A 34 -37.17 0.71 7.23
C GLY A 34 -36.00 0.39 6.30
N TYR A 35 -35.05 -0.43 6.75
CA TYR A 35 -33.94 -0.93 5.94
C TYR A 35 -34.47 -1.73 4.75
N ASP A 36 -35.36 -2.70 4.99
CA ASP A 36 -35.91 -3.55 3.91
C ASP A 36 -36.73 -2.72 2.91
N LYS A 37 -37.63 -1.86 3.40
CA LYS A 37 -38.42 -0.94 2.55
C LYS A 37 -37.54 -0.06 1.66
N THR A 38 -36.41 0.41 2.18
CA THR A 38 -35.52 1.33 1.44
C THR A 38 -34.58 0.57 0.51
N PHE A 39 -33.80 -0.37 1.05
CA PHE A 39 -32.66 -0.97 0.38
C PHE A 39 -32.95 -2.33 -0.26
N ARG A 40 -34.05 -3.00 0.09
CA ARG A 40 -34.48 -4.26 -0.54
C ARG A 40 -35.73 -4.14 -1.40
N GLU A 41 -36.52 -3.08 -1.22
CA GLU A 41 -37.74 -2.83 -2.01
C GLU A 41 -37.61 -1.60 -2.92
N LEU A 42 -37.55 -0.38 -2.36
CA LEU A 42 -37.61 0.86 -3.13
C LEU A 42 -36.45 1.03 -4.10
N LEU A 43 -35.21 1.06 -3.62
CA LEU A 43 -34.03 1.28 -4.47
C LEU A 43 -33.84 0.23 -5.57
N PRO A 44 -33.94 -1.10 -5.30
CA PRO A 44 -33.83 -2.08 -6.38
C PRO A 44 -34.97 -1.95 -7.40
N SER A 45 -36.20 -1.61 -6.97
CA SER A 45 -37.31 -1.37 -7.90
C SER A 45 -37.04 -0.18 -8.83
N LEU A 46 -36.46 0.90 -8.29
CA LEU A 46 -36.06 2.06 -9.09
C LEU A 46 -34.90 1.72 -10.05
N VAL A 47 -33.91 0.94 -9.62
CA VAL A 47 -32.82 0.51 -10.51
C VAL A 47 -33.36 -0.36 -11.64
N GLU A 48 -34.29 -1.27 -11.36
CA GLU A 48 -34.96 -2.09 -12.37
C GLU A 48 -35.79 -1.23 -13.35
N GLU A 49 -36.55 -0.26 -12.84
CA GLU A 49 -37.40 0.61 -13.67
C GLU A 49 -36.60 1.55 -14.57
N TYR A 50 -35.54 2.18 -14.04
CA TYR A 50 -34.83 3.28 -14.71
C TYR A 50 -33.49 2.90 -15.35
N ASP A 51 -32.81 1.86 -14.87
CA ASP A 51 -31.59 1.34 -15.50
C ASP A 51 -31.86 0.00 -16.20
N GLY A 52 -32.44 -0.98 -15.51
CA GLY A 52 -32.85 -2.30 -16.04
C GLY A 52 -31.74 -3.16 -16.64
N THR A 53 -30.49 -2.68 -16.66
CA THR A 53 -29.36 -3.35 -17.33
C THR A 53 -28.17 -3.64 -16.41
N ARG A 54 -28.16 -3.10 -15.19
CA ARG A 54 -27.07 -3.26 -14.22
C ARG A 54 -27.57 -3.91 -12.93
N SER A 55 -26.69 -4.71 -12.32
CA SER A 55 -26.98 -5.36 -11.04
C SER A 55 -27.11 -4.36 -9.89
N TYR A 56 -27.84 -4.75 -8.86
CA TYR A 56 -28.01 -4.03 -7.61
C TYR A 56 -27.67 -4.93 -6.41
N VAL A 57 -27.00 -4.37 -5.40
CA VAL A 57 -26.83 -4.97 -4.07
C VAL A 57 -27.35 -4.02 -3.01
N HIS A 58 -27.95 -4.56 -1.94
CA HIS A 58 -28.64 -3.74 -0.94
C HIS A 58 -27.69 -2.88 -0.08
N GLY A 59 -26.44 -3.29 0.09
CA GLY A 59 -25.42 -2.60 0.87
C GLY A 59 -24.06 -3.28 0.74
N SER A 60 -23.02 -2.58 1.19
CA SER A 60 -21.61 -3.01 1.20
C SER A 60 -21.07 -2.88 2.63
N PRO A 61 -20.57 -3.94 3.28
CA PRO A 61 -20.67 -5.33 2.83
C PRO A 61 -22.12 -5.83 2.94
N ASP A 62 -22.50 -6.77 2.07
CA ASP A 62 -23.89 -7.27 2.05
C ASP A 62 -24.21 -8.21 3.22
N LEU A 63 -23.24 -9.05 3.62
CA LEU A 63 -23.40 -10.03 4.69
C LEU A 63 -22.15 -10.21 5.56
N ALA A 64 -20.96 -10.20 4.96
CA ALA A 64 -19.73 -10.49 5.67
C ALA A 64 -19.43 -9.40 6.72
N ASN A 65 -18.69 -9.78 7.76
CA ASN A 65 -18.24 -8.87 8.80
C ASN A 65 -16.84 -9.31 9.25
N TRP A 66 -15.93 -8.36 9.43
CA TRP A 66 -14.52 -8.63 9.78
C TRP A 66 -14.33 -9.37 11.11
N GLY A 67 -15.28 -9.28 12.03
CA GLY A 67 -15.30 -10.07 13.28
C GLY A 67 -15.72 -11.54 13.08
N ARG A 68 -16.11 -11.94 11.87
CA ARG A 68 -16.60 -13.28 11.51
C ARG A 68 -15.92 -13.81 10.24
N PRO A 69 -14.66 -14.29 10.35
CA PRO A 69 -13.86 -14.70 9.19
C PRO A 69 -14.45 -15.88 8.42
N ASP A 70 -15.31 -16.69 9.06
CA ASP A 70 -16.06 -17.77 8.43
C ASP A 70 -17.02 -17.29 7.32
N LEU A 71 -17.43 -16.02 7.36
CA LEU A 71 -18.31 -15.39 6.37
C LEU A 71 -17.56 -14.77 5.19
N PHE A 72 -16.23 -14.74 5.20
CA PHE A 72 -15.42 -14.12 4.13
C PHE A 72 -15.55 -14.84 2.78
N ASN A 73 -16.18 -16.01 2.78
CA ASN A 73 -16.50 -16.79 1.59
C ASN A 73 -17.77 -16.31 0.85
N THR A 74 -18.47 -15.30 1.37
CA THR A 74 -19.76 -14.80 0.87
C THR A 74 -19.68 -13.29 0.62
N GLY A 75 -20.09 -12.87 -0.58
CA GLY A 75 -20.20 -11.45 -0.92
C GLY A 75 -18.87 -10.69 -0.89
N ASP A 76 -18.97 -9.39 -0.65
CA ASP A 76 -17.84 -8.49 -0.45
C ASP A 76 -17.57 -8.27 1.05
N VAL A 77 -16.35 -7.85 1.38
CA VAL A 77 -15.89 -7.72 2.77
C VAL A 77 -15.24 -6.37 2.99
N HIS A 78 -15.63 -5.72 4.09
CA HIS A 78 -14.91 -4.61 4.71
C HIS A 78 -14.01 -5.18 5.81
N ASP A 79 -12.77 -5.59 5.49
CA ASP A 79 -11.86 -6.21 6.48
C ASP A 79 -11.12 -5.17 7.31
N TRP A 80 -11.87 -4.57 8.23
CA TRP A 80 -11.37 -3.67 9.28
C TRP A 80 -10.66 -4.40 10.43
N GLY A 81 -10.33 -5.68 10.25
CA GLY A 81 -9.40 -6.39 11.13
C GLY A 81 -8.03 -5.73 11.16
N LEU A 82 -7.55 -5.26 10.01
CA LEU A 82 -6.46 -4.28 9.96
C LEU A 82 -6.99 -2.92 10.44
N TRP A 83 -6.18 -2.18 11.21
CA TRP A 83 -6.56 -0.92 11.85
C TRP A 83 -7.50 -1.10 13.04
N TYR A 84 -8.82 -1.27 12.86
CA TYR A 84 -9.76 -1.29 13.99
C TYR A 84 -9.67 -2.56 14.83
N GLY A 85 -9.43 -3.71 14.20
CA GLY A 85 -9.15 -4.98 14.90
C GLY A 85 -7.69 -5.13 15.35
N GLU A 86 -6.84 -4.16 15.03
CA GLU A 86 -5.41 -4.10 15.38
C GLU A 86 -4.60 -5.35 14.95
N LEU A 87 -5.04 -6.05 13.90
CA LEU A 87 -4.32 -7.18 13.31
C LEU A 87 -3.07 -6.70 12.56
N PRO A 88 -1.95 -7.45 12.60
CA PRO A 88 -0.75 -7.12 11.82
C PRO A 88 -1.04 -7.16 10.31
N PHE A 89 -0.22 -6.48 9.49
CA PHE A 89 -0.41 -6.42 8.03
C PHE A 89 -0.48 -7.81 7.39
N GLU A 90 0.37 -8.72 7.87
CA GLU A 90 0.48 -10.10 7.39
C GLU A 90 -0.83 -10.89 7.55
N ALA A 91 -1.70 -10.49 8.48
CA ALA A 91 -2.96 -11.19 8.74
C ALA A 91 -3.92 -11.14 7.55
N LEU A 92 -3.85 -10.12 6.69
CA LEU A 92 -4.73 -10.02 5.52
C LEU A 92 -4.44 -11.10 4.47
N ALA A 93 -3.20 -11.61 4.41
CA ALA A 93 -2.85 -12.70 3.51
C ALA A 93 -3.51 -14.03 3.88
N ASP A 94 -3.82 -14.24 5.16
CA ASP A 94 -4.48 -15.45 5.67
C ASP A 94 -6.01 -15.32 5.76
N ARG A 95 -6.54 -14.12 5.49
CA ARG A 95 -7.97 -13.77 5.63
C ARG A 95 -8.55 -13.25 4.32
N LEU A 96 -8.27 -13.96 3.22
CA LEU A 96 -8.73 -13.54 1.90
C LEU A 96 -10.27 -13.52 1.82
N PRO A 97 -10.88 -12.42 1.32
CA PRO A 97 -12.29 -12.37 0.99
C PRO A 97 -12.56 -12.86 -0.45
N ARG A 98 -13.83 -12.97 -0.85
CA ARG A 98 -14.20 -13.13 -2.26
C ARG A 98 -13.99 -11.85 -3.06
N PHE A 99 -14.23 -10.72 -2.42
CA PHE A 99 -13.98 -9.38 -2.94
C PHE A 99 -13.74 -8.45 -1.74
N ALA A 100 -12.59 -7.79 -1.67
CA ALA A 100 -12.32 -6.80 -0.62
C ALA A 100 -12.83 -5.44 -1.10
N SER A 101 -13.96 -4.98 -0.58
CA SER A 101 -14.57 -3.68 -0.92
C SER A 101 -14.04 -2.56 -0.02
N GLU A 102 -13.61 -2.87 1.20
CA GLU A 102 -12.85 -1.96 2.06
C GLU A 102 -11.82 -2.69 2.93
N PHE A 103 -10.68 -2.03 3.14
CA PHE A 103 -9.62 -2.34 4.10
C PHE A 103 -8.61 -1.20 4.01
N GLY A 104 -7.94 -0.85 5.10
CA GLY A 104 -7.04 0.30 5.05
C GLY A 104 -6.18 0.48 6.28
N PHE A 105 -5.14 1.27 6.11
CA PHE A 105 -4.26 1.72 7.19
C PHE A 105 -4.00 3.22 7.06
N GLN A 106 -3.98 3.98 8.17
CA GLN A 106 -3.74 5.43 8.11
C GLN A 106 -2.25 5.79 8.02
N SER A 107 -2.00 6.95 7.44
CA SER A 107 -0.73 7.66 7.57
C SER A 107 -0.98 9.16 7.70
N PHE A 108 -0.01 9.86 8.29
CA PHE A 108 0.08 11.30 8.13
C PHE A 108 0.34 11.64 6.65
N PRO A 109 -0.13 12.79 6.15
CA PRO A 109 0.36 13.32 4.89
C PRO A 109 1.82 13.80 5.05
N GLU A 110 2.54 13.99 3.95
CA GLU A 110 3.93 14.43 4.03
C GLU A 110 4.08 15.84 4.62
N MET A 111 5.29 16.18 5.07
CA MET A 111 5.53 17.39 5.85
C MET A 111 5.14 18.69 5.14
N LYS A 112 5.25 18.77 3.81
CA LYS A 112 4.80 19.97 3.07
C LYS A 112 3.30 20.21 3.15
N THR A 113 2.47 19.16 3.32
CA THR A 113 1.04 19.29 3.62
C THR A 113 0.83 19.65 5.08
N ILE A 114 1.56 19.02 6.01
CA ILE A 114 1.48 19.33 7.44
C ILE A 114 1.78 20.81 7.71
N ARG A 115 2.82 21.35 7.07
CA ARG A 115 3.20 22.77 7.16
C ARG A 115 2.10 23.75 6.70
N THR A 116 1.05 23.28 6.01
CA THR A 116 -0.08 24.13 5.63
C THR A 116 -1.11 24.32 6.75
N PHE A 117 -1.09 23.46 7.77
CA PHE A 117 -2.07 23.50 8.87
C PHE A 117 -1.46 23.47 10.28
N ALA A 118 -0.17 23.17 10.42
CA ALA A 118 0.52 23.08 11.71
C ALA A 118 1.88 23.76 11.71
N GLU A 119 2.07 24.67 12.68
CA GLU A 119 3.36 25.29 13.00
C GLU A 119 4.33 24.30 13.69
N PRO A 120 5.66 24.56 13.70
CA PRO A 120 6.65 23.63 14.24
C PRO A 120 6.46 23.20 15.69
N ASP A 121 5.92 24.06 16.55
CA ASP A 121 5.61 23.75 17.95
C ASP A 121 4.42 22.79 18.10
N GLN A 122 3.65 22.58 17.03
CA GLN A 122 2.53 21.65 16.96
C GLN A 122 2.90 20.30 16.31
N TRP A 123 4.17 20.09 15.94
CA TRP A 123 4.64 18.85 15.33
C TRP A 123 4.84 17.73 16.37
N GLY A 124 3.73 17.18 16.85
CA GLY A 124 3.69 16.05 17.77
C GLY A 124 2.35 15.34 17.73
N LEU A 125 2.34 14.02 17.96
CA LEU A 125 1.15 13.17 17.82
C LEU A 125 -0.02 13.61 18.70
N ASP A 126 0.31 14.19 19.86
CA ASP A 126 -0.62 14.62 20.89
C ASP A 126 -0.95 16.11 20.88
N SER A 127 -0.40 16.89 19.95
CA SER A 127 -0.67 18.33 19.87
C SER A 127 -2.13 18.59 19.54
N GLU A 128 -2.62 19.76 19.95
CA GLU A 128 -4.01 20.17 19.70
C GLU A 128 -4.32 20.17 18.21
N VAL A 129 -3.42 20.75 17.40
CA VAL A 129 -3.60 20.83 15.95
C VAL A 129 -3.61 19.44 15.31
N MET A 130 -2.71 18.52 15.69
CA MET A 130 -2.69 17.16 15.11
C MET A 130 -3.94 16.36 15.51
N LYS A 131 -4.47 16.55 16.72
CA LYS A 131 -5.74 15.93 17.17
C LYS A 131 -6.94 16.48 16.41
N VAL A 132 -6.96 17.78 16.10
CA VAL A 132 -8.03 18.37 15.26
C VAL A 132 -8.02 17.78 13.85
N HIS A 133 -6.85 17.45 13.31
CA HIS A 133 -6.68 16.87 11.97
C HIS A 133 -6.69 15.33 11.96
N GLN A 134 -7.15 14.70 13.04
CA GLN A 134 -7.38 13.27 13.15
C GLN A 134 -8.85 13.02 13.52
N LYS A 135 -9.55 12.17 12.75
CA LYS A 135 -10.99 11.95 12.89
C LYS A 135 -11.40 10.50 13.13
N ALA A 136 -10.47 9.55 13.04
CA ALA A 136 -10.73 8.17 13.45
C ALA A 136 -10.89 8.07 14.98
N SER A 137 -11.73 7.14 15.42
CA SER A 137 -11.97 6.86 16.84
C SER A 137 -10.75 6.30 17.58
N THR A 138 -9.80 5.68 16.87
CA THR A 138 -8.55 5.12 17.41
C THR A 138 -7.45 6.17 17.52
N GLY A 139 -7.26 6.98 16.47
CA GLY A 139 -6.38 8.14 16.43
C GLY A 139 -4.90 7.86 16.12
N ASN A 140 -4.04 8.86 16.35
CA ASN A 140 -2.62 8.84 15.96
C ASN A 140 -1.77 7.81 16.72
N SER A 141 -2.18 7.43 17.94
CA SER A 141 -1.49 6.45 18.77
C SER A 141 -1.47 5.05 18.13
N LEU A 142 -2.47 4.72 17.31
CA LEU A 142 -2.50 3.45 16.60
C LEU A 142 -1.42 3.37 15.50
N ILE A 143 -1.15 4.48 14.80
CA ILE A 143 -0.02 4.56 13.87
C ILE A 143 1.29 4.30 14.63
N LYS A 144 1.46 4.91 15.81
CA LYS A 144 2.64 4.68 16.67
C LYS A 144 2.75 3.22 17.11
N LYS A 145 1.64 2.58 17.50
CA LYS A 145 1.63 1.17 17.88
C LYS A 145 2.16 0.27 16.77
N TYR A 146 1.73 0.47 15.53
CA TYR A 146 2.24 -0.30 14.39
C TYR A 146 3.69 0.08 14.04
N MET A 147 4.06 1.36 14.19
CA MET A 147 5.46 1.78 14.03
C MET A 147 6.38 0.95 14.94
N ASP A 148 5.97 0.73 16.18
CA ASP A 148 6.75 -0.02 17.19
C ASP A 148 6.87 -1.51 16.87
N MET A 149 5.94 -2.06 16.09
CA MET A 149 5.98 -3.45 15.63
C MET A 149 7.03 -3.63 14.53
N TYR A 150 7.23 -2.65 13.66
CA TYR A 150 7.91 -2.83 12.37
C TYR A 150 9.16 -1.96 12.16
N TYR A 151 9.29 -0.84 12.87
CA TYR A 151 10.37 0.13 12.68
C TYR A 151 11.07 0.45 13.99
N HIS A 152 12.29 0.98 13.89
CA HIS A 152 12.96 1.59 15.05
C HIS A 152 12.27 2.90 15.42
N GLU A 153 12.36 3.29 16.70
CA GLU A 153 11.85 4.58 17.16
C GLU A 153 12.48 5.72 16.34
N PRO A 154 11.67 6.56 15.66
CA PRO A 154 12.20 7.66 14.87
C PRO A 154 12.79 8.75 15.76
N ASN A 155 13.86 9.40 15.30
CA ASN A 155 14.55 10.45 16.05
C ASN A 155 13.66 11.69 16.34
N ASN A 156 12.66 11.96 15.50
CA ASN A 156 11.79 13.14 15.60
C ASN A 156 10.48 12.94 14.81
N PHE A 157 9.57 13.93 14.89
CA PHE A 157 8.26 13.89 14.22
C PHE A 157 8.35 13.83 12.68
N ILE A 158 9.31 14.52 12.06
CA ILE A 158 9.48 14.48 10.60
C ILE A 158 9.83 13.07 10.15
N ASP A 159 10.71 12.40 10.89
CA ASP A 159 11.08 11.01 10.63
C ASP A 159 9.90 10.06 10.89
N PHE A 160 9.09 10.31 11.92
CA PHE A 160 7.86 9.58 12.16
C PHE A 160 6.87 9.68 10.99
N VAL A 161 6.68 10.88 10.42
CA VAL A 161 5.80 11.10 9.26
C VAL A 161 6.31 10.33 8.04
N TYR A 162 7.61 10.44 7.74
CA TYR A 162 8.23 9.71 6.64
C TYR A 162 8.08 8.19 6.79
N LEU A 163 8.42 7.63 7.95
CA LEU A 163 8.25 6.19 8.19
C LEU A 163 6.77 5.78 8.17
N GLY A 164 5.85 6.65 8.59
CA GLY A 164 4.42 6.38 8.54
C GLY A 164 3.90 6.25 7.11
N LEU A 165 4.41 7.07 6.19
CA LEU A 165 4.13 6.94 4.75
C LEU A 165 4.64 5.60 4.23
N VAL A 166 5.90 5.26 4.51
CA VAL A 166 6.53 4.01 4.08
C VAL A 166 5.79 2.80 4.64
N MET A 167 5.48 2.79 5.93
CA MET A 167 4.77 1.71 6.62
C MET A 167 3.39 1.47 6.01
N GLN A 168 2.61 2.52 5.79
CA GLN A 168 1.32 2.40 5.11
C GLN A 168 1.51 1.80 3.70
N GLY A 169 2.49 2.29 2.94
CA GLY A 169 2.73 1.78 1.59
C GLY A 169 3.07 0.30 1.57
N ASN A 170 4.08 -0.11 2.34
CA ASN A 170 4.59 -1.47 2.34
C ASN A 170 3.55 -2.47 2.91
N GLY A 171 2.84 -2.11 3.98
CA GLY A 171 1.81 -2.97 4.56
C GLY A 171 0.57 -3.14 3.66
N MET A 172 0.14 -2.07 3.00
CA MET A 172 -0.98 -2.14 2.05
C MET A 172 -0.61 -2.89 0.77
N GLU A 173 0.64 -2.77 0.30
CA GLU A 173 1.16 -3.56 -0.83
C GLU A 173 1.03 -5.06 -0.56
N GLU A 174 1.49 -5.53 0.61
CA GLU A 174 1.42 -6.94 0.99
C GLU A 174 -0.02 -7.46 0.97
N SER A 175 -0.94 -6.66 1.48
CA SER A 175 -2.38 -6.97 1.57
C SER A 175 -3.01 -7.11 0.19
N VAL A 176 -2.80 -6.12 -0.67
CA VAL A 176 -3.35 -6.11 -2.05
C VAL A 176 -2.72 -7.19 -2.90
N GLU A 177 -1.42 -7.42 -2.75
CA GLU A 177 -0.74 -8.48 -3.48
C GLU A 177 -1.30 -9.85 -3.10
N ALA A 178 -1.55 -10.11 -1.81
CA ALA A 178 -2.19 -11.35 -1.37
C ALA A 178 -3.57 -11.55 -2.01
N MET A 179 -4.37 -10.49 -2.10
CA MET A 179 -5.68 -10.52 -2.76
C MET A 179 -5.56 -10.83 -4.26
N ARG A 180 -4.61 -10.19 -4.98
CA ARG A 180 -4.36 -10.50 -6.40
C ARG A 180 -3.82 -11.92 -6.59
N ARG A 181 -2.90 -12.37 -5.72
CA ARG A 181 -2.38 -13.75 -5.73
C ARG A 181 -3.50 -14.77 -5.53
N GLY A 182 -4.47 -14.42 -4.68
CA GLY A 182 -5.64 -15.22 -4.31
C GLY A 182 -6.70 -15.42 -5.41
N ARG A 183 -6.53 -14.86 -6.61
CA ARG A 183 -7.38 -15.18 -7.76
C ARG A 183 -7.34 -16.69 -8.07
N PRO A 184 -8.47 -17.36 -8.37
CA PRO A 184 -9.82 -16.81 -8.60
C PRO A 184 -10.72 -16.79 -7.35
N TYR A 185 -10.19 -17.08 -6.16
CA TYR A 185 -10.99 -17.04 -4.93
C TYR A 185 -11.34 -15.59 -4.57
N CYS A 186 -10.33 -14.71 -4.53
CA CYS A 186 -10.49 -13.26 -4.40
C CYS A 186 -10.47 -12.63 -5.80
N MET A 187 -11.47 -11.81 -6.11
CA MET A 187 -11.69 -11.22 -7.43
C MET A 187 -11.66 -9.70 -7.44
N GLY A 188 -11.29 -9.06 -6.32
CA GLY A 188 -11.12 -7.62 -6.28
C GLY A 188 -10.59 -7.10 -4.95
N ALA A 189 -9.96 -5.93 -5.01
CA ALA A 189 -9.38 -5.23 -3.88
C ALA A 189 -9.55 -3.72 -4.07
N LEU A 190 -10.46 -3.12 -3.31
CA LEU A 190 -10.69 -1.68 -3.23
C LEU A 190 -10.23 -1.22 -1.85
N TYR A 191 -9.04 -0.63 -1.79
CA TYR A 191 -8.52 -0.14 -0.52
C TYR A 191 -9.26 1.14 -0.10
N TRP A 192 -9.49 1.29 1.20
CA TRP A 192 -9.95 2.51 1.82
C TRP A 192 -8.72 3.35 2.20
N GLN A 193 -8.48 4.54 1.65
CA GLN A 193 -9.24 5.27 0.61
C GLN A 193 -8.27 5.90 -0.40
N ILE A 194 -8.76 6.39 -1.54
CA ILE A 194 -7.87 6.96 -2.57
C ILE A 194 -7.39 8.39 -2.24
N ASN A 195 -8.28 9.28 -1.81
CA ASN A 195 -8.03 10.72 -1.74
C ASN A 195 -8.48 11.35 -0.41
N ASP A 196 -8.17 12.63 -0.20
CA ASP A 196 -8.67 13.45 0.90
C ASP A 196 -9.56 14.61 0.43
N ASN A 197 -10.43 15.11 1.32
CA ASN A 197 -11.28 16.27 1.09
C ASN A 197 -10.80 17.56 1.80
N TRP A 198 -9.77 17.47 2.64
CA TRP A 198 -9.06 18.55 3.33
C TRP A 198 -7.72 18.02 3.86
N PRO A 199 -6.75 18.88 4.26
CA PRO A 199 -5.51 18.39 4.89
C PRO A 199 -5.86 17.63 6.18
N VAL A 200 -5.48 16.35 6.28
CA VAL A 200 -5.93 15.48 7.39
C VAL A 200 -5.02 14.25 7.51
N VAL A 201 -5.00 13.62 8.68
CA VAL A 201 -4.49 12.25 8.86
C VAL A 201 -5.59 11.25 8.50
N SER A 202 -5.35 10.42 7.49
CA SER A 202 -6.35 9.51 6.93
C SER A 202 -5.72 8.28 6.30
N TRP A 203 -6.57 7.41 5.75
CA TRP A 203 -6.19 6.23 4.98
C TRP A 203 -5.86 6.52 3.52
N SER A 204 -5.84 7.79 3.11
CA SER A 204 -5.63 8.17 1.71
C SER A 204 -4.30 7.65 1.16
N SER A 205 -4.26 7.28 -0.11
CA SER A 205 -3.01 7.09 -0.86
C SER A 205 -2.52 8.40 -1.51
N ILE A 206 -3.43 9.35 -1.75
CA ILE A 206 -3.16 10.70 -2.25
C ILE A 206 -3.71 11.72 -1.25
N ASP A 207 -2.86 12.64 -0.79
CA ASP A 207 -3.31 13.69 0.12
C ASP A 207 -4.13 14.80 -0.57
N TYR A 208 -4.67 15.73 0.22
CA TYR A 208 -5.52 16.83 -0.26
C TYR A 208 -4.91 17.68 -1.37
N TYR A 209 -3.57 17.84 -1.38
CA TYR A 209 -2.87 18.65 -2.37
C TYR A 209 -2.37 17.84 -3.55
N ASN A 210 -2.90 16.62 -3.74
CA ASN A 210 -2.52 15.67 -4.79
C ASN A 210 -1.08 15.16 -4.67
N ASN A 211 -0.51 15.15 -3.46
CA ASN A 211 0.77 14.50 -3.26
C ASN A 211 0.56 12.99 -3.09
N TRP A 212 1.26 12.20 -3.89
CA TRP A 212 1.23 10.75 -3.75
C TRP A 212 2.03 10.35 -2.51
N LYS A 213 1.37 9.62 -1.60
CA LYS A 213 2.04 8.91 -0.50
C LYS A 213 2.70 7.64 -1.04
N ALA A 214 3.58 7.02 -0.26
CA ALA A 214 4.22 5.74 -0.65
C ALA A 214 3.17 4.70 -1.07
N HIS A 215 2.03 4.69 -0.38
CA HIS A 215 0.87 3.87 -0.71
C HIS A 215 0.46 3.96 -2.19
N HIS A 216 0.42 5.14 -2.81
CA HIS A 216 -0.01 5.25 -4.20
C HIS A 216 1.01 4.66 -5.19
N PHE A 217 2.31 4.83 -4.91
CA PHE A 217 3.38 4.21 -5.71
C PHE A 217 3.31 2.68 -5.62
N ARG A 218 3.14 2.13 -4.41
CA ARG A 218 2.95 0.68 -4.22
C ARG A 218 1.70 0.16 -4.94
N MET A 219 0.60 0.91 -4.88
CA MET A 219 -0.64 0.54 -5.60
C MET A 219 -0.47 0.55 -7.12
N ARG A 220 0.25 1.54 -7.67
CA ARG A 220 0.59 1.58 -9.11
C ARG A 220 1.30 0.30 -9.55
N ASP A 221 2.26 -0.16 -8.75
CA ASP A 221 3.11 -1.30 -9.10
C ASP A 221 2.36 -2.64 -8.90
N VAL A 222 1.71 -2.82 -7.75
CA VAL A 222 0.96 -4.04 -7.45
C VAL A 222 -0.31 -4.18 -8.28
N PHE A 223 -0.85 -3.11 -8.88
CA PHE A 223 -1.98 -3.17 -9.83
C PHE A 223 -1.56 -3.16 -11.30
N ALA A 224 -0.27 -3.25 -11.62
CA ALA A 224 0.17 -3.34 -13.00
C ALA A 224 -0.54 -4.52 -13.73
N PRO A 225 -0.94 -4.36 -15.01
CA PRO A 225 -1.69 -5.38 -15.75
C PRO A 225 -0.99 -6.75 -15.83
N LEU A 226 0.34 -6.74 -15.77
CA LEU A 226 1.14 -7.93 -15.51
C LEU A 226 2.14 -7.58 -14.41
N ALA A 227 1.98 -8.19 -13.25
CA ALA A 227 2.82 -7.97 -12.08
C ALA A 227 3.49 -9.27 -11.62
N LEU A 228 4.69 -9.15 -11.05
CA LEU A 228 5.37 -10.21 -10.35
C LEU A 228 4.89 -10.23 -8.90
N GLY A 229 4.28 -11.33 -8.48
CA GLY A 229 3.95 -11.58 -7.07
C GLY A 229 5.01 -12.46 -6.40
N LEU A 230 5.17 -12.32 -5.09
CA LEU A 230 6.06 -13.11 -4.26
C LEU A 230 5.35 -13.43 -2.94
N GLU A 231 5.36 -14.71 -2.58
CA GLU A 231 4.86 -15.19 -1.29
C GLU A 231 5.97 -15.95 -0.57
N ALA A 232 6.24 -15.56 0.67
CA ALA A 232 7.12 -16.29 1.57
C ALA A 232 6.29 -17.13 2.53
N LYS A 233 6.29 -18.45 2.34
CA LYS A 233 5.48 -19.37 3.15
C LYS A 233 6.17 -20.72 3.32
N ASP A 234 6.14 -21.27 4.53
CA ASP A 234 6.70 -22.59 4.87
C ASP A 234 8.16 -22.78 4.42
N GLY A 235 8.99 -21.75 4.60
CA GLY A 235 10.41 -21.78 4.21
C GLY A 235 10.67 -21.72 2.70
N LYS A 236 9.65 -21.36 1.91
CA LYS A 236 9.73 -21.25 0.45
C LYS A 236 9.43 -19.83 -0.01
N LEU A 237 10.01 -19.46 -1.15
CA LEU A 237 9.64 -18.29 -1.92
C LEU A 237 8.92 -18.72 -3.19
N ASN A 238 7.62 -18.44 -3.27
CA ASN A 238 6.77 -18.72 -4.41
C ASN A 238 6.62 -17.44 -5.25
N TYR A 239 7.04 -17.49 -6.50
CA TYR A 239 6.91 -16.39 -7.46
C TYR A 239 5.68 -16.61 -8.32
N TYR A 240 4.85 -15.58 -8.42
CA TYR A 240 3.62 -15.59 -9.18
C TYR A 240 3.74 -14.65 -10.39
N THR A 241 3.19 -15.06 -11.52
CA THR A 241 2.76 -14.09 -12.54
C THR A 241 1.29 -13.79 -12.31
N MET A 242 0.96 -12.53 -12.07
CA MET A 242 -0.41 -12.03 -11.91
C MET A 242 -0.76 -11.23 -13.15
N SER A 243 -1.65 -11.75 -14.01
CA SER A 243 -1.98 -11.11 -15.28
C SER A 243 -3.46 -10.85 -15.44
N ASP A 244 -3.78 -9.61 -15.79
CA ASP A 244 -5.11 -9.16 -16.21
C ASP A 244 -5.19 -8.95 -17.73
N TYR A 245 -4.17 -9.38 -18.48
CA TYR A 245 -4.25 -9.39 -19.93
C TYR A 245 -5.27 -10.43 -20.42
N LEU A 246 -5.90 -10.12 -21.56
CA LEU A 246 -6.86 -11.01 -22.22
C LEU A 246 -6.21 -12.13 -23.02
N GLN A 247 -4.89 -12.10 -23.18
CA GLN A 247 -4.12 -13.07 -23.95
C GLN A 247 -2.90 -13.51 -23.15
N ASP A 248 -2.47 -14.76 -23.36
CA ASP A 248 -1.27 -15.30 -22.75
C ASP A 248 -0.04 -14.47 -23.13
N THR A 249 0.81 -14.17 -22.14
CA THR A 249 2.10 -13.55 -22.36
C THR A 249 3.20 -14.59 -22.18
N ASN A 250 3.88 -14.93 -23.27
CA ASN A 250 4.88 -15.99 -23.30
C ASN A 250 6.30 -15.42 -23.42
N ASN A 251 7.31 -16.27 -23.16
CA ASN A 251 8.73 -15.93 -23.28
C ASN A 251 9.15 -14.78 -22.35
N LEU A 252 8.58 -14.78 -21.14
CA LEU A 252 9.00 -13.87 -20.08
C LEU A 252 10.24 -14.44 -19.40
N THR A 253 11.07 -13.55 -18.86
CA THR A 253 12.22 -13.94 -18.07
C THR A 253 12.05 -13.44 -16.64
N LEU A 254 12.01 -14.38 -15.69
CA LEU A 254 12.12 -14.11 -14.26
C LEU A 254 13.59 -14.13 -13.87
N LYS A 255 14.08 -13.01 -13.36
CA LYS A 255 15.42 -12.89 -12.77
C LYS A 255 15.29 -12.71 -11.27
N VAL A 256 15.98 -13.53 -10.49
CA VAL A 256 15.98 -13.48 -9.02
C VAL A 256 17.40 -13.21 -8.54
N ARG A 257 17.60 -12.12 -7.81
CA ARG A 257 18.88 -11.73 -7.24
C ARG A 257 18.86 -11.80 -5.72
N VAL A 258 19.93 -12.33 -5.15
CA VAL A 258 20.23 -12.15 -3.73
C VAL A 258 21.19 -10.97 -3.63
N ILE A 259 20.74 -9.90 -2.98
CA ILE A 259 21.51 -8.67 -2.79
C ILE A 259 21.91 -8.57 -1.32
N ASP A 260 23.18 -8.41 -1.07
CA ASP A 260 23.73 -8.01 0.22
C ASP A 260 23.74 -6.50 0.34
N PHE A 261 23.35 -5.99 1.51
CA PHE A 261 23.15 -4.56 1.69
C PHE A 261 24.45 -3.76 1.54
N SER A 262 25.61 -4.36 1.80
CA SER A 262 26.90 -3.67 1.73
C SER A 262 27.70 -4.02 0.49
N THR A 263 27.65 -5.27 0.03
CA THR A 263 28.50 -5.79 -1.05
C THR A 263 27.78 -5.93 -2.38
N GLY A 264 26.45 -5.78 -2.43
CA GLY A 264 25.66 -5.85 -3.65
C GLY A 264 25.32 -7.28 -4.05
N LEU A 265 25.32 -7.55 -5.36
CA LEU A 265 24.87 -8.82 -5.92
C LEU A 265 25.72 -10.01 -5.44
N LYS A 266 25.08 -11.00 -4.79
CA LYS A 266 25.71 -12.27 -4.36
C LYS A 266 25.40 -13.43 -5.29
N LYS A 267 24.13 -13.57 -5.66
CA LYS A 267 23.63 -14.68 -6.51
C LYS A 267 22.59 -14.14 -7.48
N GLU A 268 22.56 -14.70 -8.68
CA GLU A 268 21.52 -14.41 -9.68
C GLU A 268 21.03 -15.73 -10.29
N TYR A 269 19.71 -15.84 -10.43
CA TYR A 269 19.03 -16.95 -11.09
C TYR A 269 18.16 -16.39 -12.21
N THR A 270 18.05 -17.13 -13.31
CA THR A 270 17.25 -16.73 -14.48
C THR A 270 16.40 -17.91 -14.91
N GLU A 271 15.09 -17.67 -15.05
CA GLU A 271 14.10 -18.68 -15.37
C GLU A 271 13.20 -18.19 -16.50
N ALA A 272 12.91 -19.06 -17.47
CA ALA A 272 11.89 -18.79 -18.46
C ALA A 272 10.51 -19.07 -17.86
N VAL A 273 9.62 -18.08 -17.91
CA VAL A 273 8.26 -18.16 -17.36
C VAL A 273 7.25 -17.63 -18.36
N ASN A 274 5.97 -17.90 -18.11
CA ASN A 274 4.85 -17.39 -18.91
C ASN A 274 3.76 -16.91 -17.96
N ALA A 275 2.95 -15.96 -18.41
CA ALA A 275 1.76 -15.51 -17.70
C ALA A 275 0.52 -15.91 -18.51
N LYS A 276 -0.41 -16.61 -17.86
CA LYS A 276 -1.70 -16.97 -18.48
C LYS A 276 -2.65 -15.78 -18.43
N ALA A 277 -3.46 -15.64 -19.47
CA ALA A 277 -4.47 -14.61 -19.54
C ALA A 277 -5.38 -14.68 -18.30
N ASN A 278 -5.61 -13.56 -17.63
CA ASN A 278 -6.59 -13.47 -16.56
C ASN A 278 -6.35 -14.53 -15.45
N ASP A 279 -5.11 -14.67 -15.00
CA ASP A 279 -4.69 -15.71 -14.06
C ASP A 279 -3.67 -15.20 -13.04
N SER A 280 -3.62 -15.88 -11.89
CA SER A 280 -2.59 -15.74 -10.87
C SER A 280 -2.02 -17.11 -10.58
N LYS A 281 -0.74 -17.32 -10.88
CA LYS A 281 -0.15 -18.65 -10.77
C LYS A 281 1.30 -18.62 -10.36
N VAL A 282 1.66 -19.54 -9.47
CA VAL A 282 3.06 -19.85 -9.14
C VAL A 282 3.77 -20.33 -10.40
N VAL A 283 4.80 -19.61 -10.82
CA VAL A 283 5.66 -19.94 -11.96
C VAL A 283 7.02 -20.52 -11.53
N LYS A 284 7.46 -20.21 -10.31
CA LYS A 284 8.70 -20.72 -9.75
C LYS A 284 8.64 -20.76 -8.23
N THR A 285 9.24 -21.78 -7.64
CA THR A 285 9.46 -21.87 -6.20
C THR A 285 10.93 -22.13 -5.93
N TYR A 286 11.50 -21.44 -4.94
CA TYR A 286 12.80 -21.74 -4.36
C TYR A 286 12.64 -22.09 -2.88
N ASN A 287 13.43 -23.03 -2.38
CA ASN A 287 13.59 -23.14 -0.93
C ASN A 287 14.44 -21.94 -0.49
N MET A 288 14.01 -21.26 0.57
CA MET A 288 14.67 -20.06 1.04
C MET A 288 16.12 -20.35 1.49
N SER A 289 16.34 -21.53 2.07
CA SER A 289 17.66 -22.03 2.50
C SER A 289 18.67 -22.19 1.36
N ASP A 290 18.22 -22.38 0.12
CA ASP A 290 19.09 -22.52 -1.05
C ASP A 290 19.61 -21.15 -1.52
N LEU A 291 18.83 -20.10 -1.24
CA LEU A 291 19.13 -18.72 -1.60
C LEU A 291 19.99 -18.03 -0.55
N VAL A 292 19.57 -18.09 0.72
CA VAL A 292 20.19 -17.42 1.87
C VAL A 292 20.19 -18.31 3.10
N SER A 293 21.25 -18.23 3.90
CA SER A 293 21.27 -18.80 5.25
C SER A 293 20.54 -17.90 6.26
N GLU A 294 20.14 -18.45 7.41
CA GLU A 294 19.47 -17.65 8.46
C GLU A 294 20.32 -16.46 8.92
N SER A 295 21.65 -16.62 9.05
CA SER A 295 22.54 -15.53 9.44
C SER A 295 22.64 -14.42 8.40
N GLU A 296 22.31 -14.69 7.14
CA GLU A 296 22.38 -13.71 6.05
C GLU A 296 21.10 -12.88 5.90
N LYS A 297 19.96 -13.38 6.40
CA LYS A 297 18.64 -12.75 6.18
C LYS A 297 18.55 -11.31 6.67
N ALA A 298 19.25 -10.96 7.74
CA ALA A 298 19.21 -9.62 8.31
C ALA A 298 19.93 -8.56 7.47
N HIS A 299 20.89 -8.95 6.62
CA HIS A 299 21.69 -8.06 5.77
C HIS A 299 21.61 -8.40 4.28
N THR A 300 20.61 -9.20 3.89
CA THR A 300 20.34 -9.52 2.49
C THR A 300 18.86 -9.36 2.15
N MET A 301 18.58 -9.20 0.87
CA MET A 301 17.23 -9.15 0.32
C MET A 301 17.17 -9.91 -1.01
N ILE A 302 15.94 -10.17 -1.45
CA ILE A 302 15.64 -10.72 -2.76
C ILE A 302 15.11 -9.61 -3.66
N ASN A 303 15.81 -9.34 -4.76
CA ASN A 303 15.40 -8.38 -5.77
C ASN A 303 15.07 -9.17 -7.05
N ALA A 304 13.82 -9.14 -7.47
CA ALA A 304 13.34 -9.95 -8.57
C ALA A 304 12.73 -9.09 -9.68
N PHE A 305 12.95 -9.49 -10.92
CA PHE A 305 12.44 -8.81 -12.11
C PHE A 305 11.71 -9.77 -13.03
N LEU A 306 10.63 -9.29 -13.61
CA LEU A 306 9.98 -9.89 -14.76
C LEU A 306 10.26 -9.01 -15.99
N THR A 307 10.82 -9.61 -17.03
CA THR A 307 11.15 -8.92 -18.28
C THR A 307 10.50 -9.58 -19.49
N ASP A 308 10.23 -8.81 -20.53
CA ASP A 308 9.75 -9.33 -21.81
C ASP A 308 10.89 -9.99 -22.62
N SER A 309 10.55 -10.56 -23.77
CA SER A 309 11.53 -11.22 -24.66
C SER A 309 12.57 -10.26 -25.28
N LYS A 310 12.37 -8.94 -25.16
CA LYS A 310 13.31 -7.90 -25.60
C LYS A 310 14.17 -7.38 -24.45
N GLY A 311 13.96 -7.87 -23.23
CA GLY A 311 14.66 -7.42 -22.02
C GLY A 311 14.07 -6.15 -21.39
N ASN A 312 12.89 -5.70 -21.80
CA ASN A 312 12.23 -4.58 -21.15
C ASN A 312 11.68 -5.02 -19.78
N LEU A 313 11.87 -4.20 -18.76
CA LEU A 313 11.28 -4.43 -17.44
C LEU A 313 9.76 -4.31 -17.50
N ILE A 314 9.07 -5.33 -17.00
CA ILE A 314 7.61 -5.35 -16.85
C ILE A 314 7.23 -5.04 -15.41
N SER A 315 7.86 -5.74 -14.46
CA SER A 315 7.55 -5.64 -13.04
C SER A 315 8.78 -6.02 -12.23
N GLN A 316 8.93 -5.42 -11.05
CA GLN A 316 9.98 -5.73 -10.09
C GLN A 316 9.35 -6.00 -8.73
N LYS A 317 10.01 -6.82 -7.93
CA LYS A 317 9.60 -7.09 -6.55
C LYS A 317 10.82 -7.20 -5.65
N ASP A 318 10.80 -6.42 -4.59
CA ASP A 318 11.76 -6.51 -3.50
C ASP A 318 11.13 -7.27 -2.33
N TYR A 319 11.91 -8.17 -1.74
CA TYR A 319 11.51 -8.92 -0.57
C TYR A 319 12.63 -8.92 0.46
N PHE A 320 12.30 -8.41 1.64
CA PHE A 320 13.14 -8.40 2.82
C PHE A 320 12.65 -9.50 3.76
N PHE A 321 13.59 -10.23 4.38
CA PHE A 321 13.24 -11.35 5.25
C PHE A 321 12.66 -10.93 6.59
N TYR A 322 12.85 -9.66 6.96
CA TYR A 322 12.30 -9.07 8.17
C TYR A 322 11.87 -7.63 7.90
N TRP A 323 11.03 -7.11 8.79
CA TRP A 323 10.71 -5.69 8.85
C TRP A 323 11.94 -4.85 9.26
N PRO A 324 11.97 -3.55 8.92
CA PRO A 324 13.14 -2.71 9.08
C PRO A 324 13.79 -2.71 10.47
N ASN A 325 13.02 -2.86 11.56
CA ASN A 325 13.55 -2.95 12.92
C ASN A 325 14.40 -4.20 13.23
N LYS A 326 14.42 -5.17 12.32
CA LYS A 326 15.23 -6.40 12.40
C LYS A 326 16.26 -6.52 11.28
N LEU A 327 16.35 -5.51 10.40
CA LEU A 327 17.34 -5.46 9.34
C LEU A 327 18.62 -4.77 9.82
N GLU A 328 19.76 -5.30 9.42
CA GLU A 328 21.09 -4.71 9.63
C GLU A 328 21.37 -3.67 8.52
N LEU A 329 20.51 -2.65 8.41
CA LEU A 329 20.65 -1.61 7.38
C LEU A 329 21.99 -0.85 7.54
N PRO A 330 22.80 -0.74 6.48
CA PRO A 330 24.09 -0.09 6.57
C PRO A 330 23.95 1.44 6.56
N GLU A 331 24.84 2.11 7.28
CA GLU A 331 25.06 3.55 7.07
C GLU A 331 25.66 3.76 5.68
N THR A 332 25.03 4.67 4.93
CA THR A 332 25.41 5.06 3.57
C THR A 332 24.96 6.49 3.32
N GLU A 333 25.63 7.16 2.38
CA GLU A 333 25.22 8.46 1.85
C GLU A 333 24.68 8.25 0.42
N ILE A 334 23.65 9.01 0.05
CA ILE A 334 23.10 8.99 -1.30
C ILE A 334 23.72 10.14 -2.10
N GLU A 335 24.57 9.80 -3.05
CA GLU A 335 25.05 10.73 -4.07
C GLU A 335 23.84 11.20 -4.90
N THR A 336 23.58 12.51 -4.88
CA THR A 336 22.41 13.12 -5.52
C THR A 336 22.85 14.17 -6.54
N SER A 337 22.41 14.02 -7.79
CA SER A 337 22.65 14.99 -8.87
C SER A 337 21.32 15.45 -9.45
N VAL A 338 21.11 16.77 -9.55
CA VAL A 338 19.86 17.34 -10.05
C VAL A 338 20.12 18.16 -11.32
N LYS A 339 19.47 17.76 -12.42
CA LYS A 339 19.39 18.56 -13.64
C LYS A 339 18.11 19.38 -13.61
N TYR A 340 18.27 20.69 -13.45
CA TYR A 340 17.16 21.64 -13.38
C TYR A 340 16.74 22.10 -14.78
N ALA A 341 15.44 22.03 -15.07
CA ALA A 341 14.79 22.64 -16.22
C ALA A 341 13.43 23.25 -15.82
N ASP A 342 12.87 24.09 -16.67
CA ASP A 342 11.52 24.62 -16.47
C ASP A 342 10.49 23.49 -16.62
N GLY A 343 9.60 23.34 -15.63
CA GLY A 343 8.56 22.31 -15.63
C GLY A 343 8.99 20.91 -15.17
N GLU A 344 10.28 20.59 -15.22
CA GLU A 344 10.81 19.25 -14.92
C GLU A 344 12.22 19.31 -14.32
N TYR A 345 12.46 18.61 -13.21
CA TYR A 345 13.79 18.32 -12.69
C TYR A 345 14.09 16.83 -12.83
N LYS A 346 15.34 16.47 -13.19
CA LYS A 346 15.81 15.07 -13.21
C LYS A 346 16.78 14.84 -12.07
N VAL A 347 16.41 13.97 -11.14
CA VAL A 347 17.17 13.64 -9.93
C VAL A 347 17.80 12.27 -10.12
N THR A 348 19.11 12.21 -10.23
CA THR A 348 19.89 10.98 -10.32
C THR A 348 20.46 10.66 -8.95
N LEU A 349 20.17 9.45 -8.46
CA LEU A 349 20.57 8.93 -7.15
C LEU A 349 21.51 7.73 -7.31
N LYS A 350 22.53 7.67 -6.48
CA LYS A 350 23.43 6.52 -6.37
C LYS A 350 23.91 6.35 -4.93
N SER A 351 24.08 5.11 -4.50
CA SER A 351 24.63 4.80 -3.17
C SER A 351 25.57 3.59 -3.27
N SER A 352 26.64 3.57 -2.47
CA SER A 352 27.58 2.43 -2.45
C SER A 352 27.03 1.19 -1.74
N LYS A 353 26.00 1.38 -0.91
CA LYS A 353 25.28 0.35 -0.14
C LYS A 353 23.77 0.55 -0.30
N LEU A 354 22.97 -0.39 0.20
CA LEU A 354 21.52 -0.30 0.17
C LEU A 354 21.05 0.94 0.94
N ALA A 355 20.27 1.80 0.28
CA ALA A 355 19.44 2.79 0.95
C ALA A 355 17.97 2.38 0.82
N LYS A 356 17.35 2.06 1.97
CA LYS A 356 16.00 1.49 2.07
C LYS A 356 14.92 2.59 2.04
N ASP A 357 13.87 2.38 1.23
CA ASP A 357 12.67 3.21 1.05
C ASP A 357 12.96 4.71 0.81
N VAL A 358 13.95 5.02 -0.02
CA VAL A 358 14.41 6.36 -0.36
C VAL A 358 13.23 7.27 -0.74
N PHE A 359 13.07 8.35 0.03
CA PHE A 359 12.06 9.38 -0.18
C PHE A 359 12.71 10.67 -0.65
N ILE A 360 12.32 11.11 -1.85
CA ILE A 360 12.64 12.42 -2.40
C ILE A 360 11.52 13.39 -2.05
N GLU A 361 11.83 14.45 -1.30
CA GLU A 361 10.90 15.53 -0.94
C GLU A 361 11.27 16.83 -1.69
N ILE A 362 10.24 17.59 -2.09
CA ILE A 362 10.36 18.94 -2.65
C ILE A 362 9.25 19.81 -2.04
N PRO A 363 9.48 21.09 -1.72
CA PRO A 363 8.47 21.94 -1.06
C PRO A 363 7.29 22.35 -1.95
N ILE A 364 7.20 21.85 -3.18
CA ILE A 364 6.13 22.18 -4.12
C ILE A 364 4.97 21.19 -3.95
N LEU A 365 3.82 21.70 -3.52
CA LEU A 365 2.57 20.96 -3.43
C LEU A 365 2.12 20.48 -4.82
N GLY A 366 1.67 19.22 -4.90
CA GLY A 366 1.19 18.59 -6.12
C GLY A 366 2.28 18.28 -7.16
N ALA A 367 3.57 18.39 -6.81
CA ALA A 367 4.64 17.94 -7.68
C ALA A 367 4.55 16.43 -7.89
N GLN A 368 4.62 15.99 -9.15
CA GLN A 368 4.54 14.59 -9.52
C GLN A 368 5.92 13.99 -9.70
N PHE A 369 6.06 12.71 -9.36
CA PHE A 369 7.32 11.97 -9.44
C PHE A 369 7.12 10.77 -10.36
N SER A 370 8.10 10.49 -11.24
CA SER A 370 8.07 9.26 -12.03
C SER A 370 8.16 8.02 -11.13
N ASP A 371 8.87 8.14 -10.00
CA ASP A 371 8.89 7.15 -8.93
C ASP A 371 9.32 7.81 -7.61
N ASN A 372 9.02 7.19 -6.46
CA ASN A 372 9.45 7.64 -5.14
C ASN A 372 9.29 6.49 -4.12
N PHE A 373 9.86 6.62 -2.92
CA PHE A 373 9.81 5.55 -1.89
C PHE A 373 10.41 4.23 -2.38
N ILE A 374 11.56 4.30 -3.05
CA ILE A 374 12.22 3.17 -3.71
C ILE A 374 13.39 2.62 -2.88
N ASP A 375 13.72 1.35 -3.06
CA ASP A 375 14.98 0.81 -2.55
C ASP A 375 16.12 1.09 -3.55
N LEU A 376 17.17 1.79 -3.11
CA LEU A 376 18.34 2.08 -3.94
C LEU A 376 19.42 1.03 -3.68
N LEU A 377 19.58 0.13 -4.65
CA LEU A 377 20.50 -1.00 -4.54
C LEU A 377 21.99 -0.56 -4.59
N PRO A 378 22.92 -1.32 -3.97
CA PRO A 378 24.34 -0.99 -3.96
C PRO A 378 24.93 -0.80 -5.37
N ASN A 379 25.50 0.37 -5.60
CA ASN A 379 26.19 0.80 -6.83
C ASN A 379 25.29 0.88 -8.08
N GLU A 380 23.98 0.79 -7.93
CA GLU A 380 23.02 1.04 -9.01
C GLU A 380 22.60 2.52 -9.02
N GLU A 381 22.35 3.04 -10.22
CA GLU A 381 21.92 4.43 -10.43
C GLU A 381 20.44 4.45 -10.82
N VAL A 382 19.65 5.29 -10.14
CA VAL A 382 18.25 5.51 -10.47
C VAL A 382 18.02 6.98 -10.79
N THR A 383 17.25 7.26 -11.84
CA THR A 383 16.86 8.63 -12.20
C THR A 383 15.36 8.81 -12.05
N ILE A 384 14.97 9.78 -11.23
CA ILE A 384 13.59 10.17 -10.97
C ILE A 384 13.31 11.53 -11.60
N ASN A 385 12.24 11.62 -12.38
CA ASN A 385 11.76 12.88 -12.93
C ASN A 385 10.71 13.47 -11.98
N ILE A 386 10.90 14.74 -11.60
CA ILE A 386 9.95 15.53 -10.84
C ILE A 386 9.33 16.55 -11.78
N THR A 387 8.01 16.60 -11.88
CA THR A 387 7.29 17.52 -12.77
C THR A 387 6.33 18.42 -12.00
N SER A 388 6.33 19.70 -12.35
CA SER A 388 5.37 20.69 -11.88
C SER A 388 5.53 21.99 -12.67
N PRO A 389 4.45 22.68 -13.05
CA PRO A 389 4.53 23.96 -13.74
C PRO A 389 5.23 25.07 -12.93
N GLN A 390 5.39 24.88 -11.62
CA GLN A 390 6.07 25.81 -10.72
C GLN A 390 7.60 25.62 -10.71
N LEU A 391 8.12 24.52 -11.28
CA LEU A 391 9.55 24.28 -11.37
C LEU A 391 10.18 25.24 -12.39
N LYS A 392 11.26 25.88 -11.97
CA LYS A 392 12.01 26.84 -12.78
C LYS A 392 13.50 26.56 -12.68
N GLN A 393 14.16 26.45 -13.82
CA GLN A 393 15.60 26.21 -13.90
C GLN A 393 16.40 27.24 -13.08
N ALA A 394 15.96 28.50 -13.12
CA ALA A 394 16.60 29.60 -12.42
C ALA A 394 16.49 29.51 -10.88
N ASN A 395 15.37 28.96 -10.36
CA ASN A 395 15.10 28.93 -8.92
C ASN A 395 15.85 27.80 -8.21
N LYS A 396 16.12 26.69 -8.92
CA LYS A 396 16.77 25.48 -8.35
C LYS A 396 16.17 25.07 -7.01
N THR A 397 14.84 24.95 -6.97
CA THR A 397 14.09 24.55 -5.76
C THR A 397 14.75 23.35 -5.10
N ALA A 398 14.98 23.44 -3.79
CA ALA A 398 15.69 22.40 -3.04
C ALA A 398 14.97 21.05 -3.15
N VAL A 399 15.77 20.01 -3.41
CA VAL A 399 15.36 18.60 -3.39
C VAL A 399 16.09 17.95 -2.23
N THR A 400 15.35 17.34 -1.32
CA THR A 400 15.91 16.60 -0.17
C THR A 400 15.65 15.11 -0.36
N VAL A 401 16.62 14.30 0.06
CA VAL A 401 16.56 12.84 -0.05
C VAL A 401 16.75 12.29 1.36
N LYS A 402 15.95 11.30 1.74
CA LYS A 402 16.01 10.60 3.03
C LYS A 402 15.85 9.10 2.84
N HIS A 403 16.44 8.29 3.71
CA HIS A 403 16.20 6.85 3.75
C HIS A 403 16.04 6.32 5.18
N VAL A 404 15.53 5.08 5.33
CA VAL A 404 15.15 4.52 6.65
C VAL A 404 16.30 4.52 7.66
N ARG A 405 17.54 4.20 7.25
CA ARG A 405 18.66 4.14 8.19
C ARG A 405 18.97 5.49 8.87
N GLU A 406 18.63 6.62 8.27
CA GLU A 406 18.87 7.95 8.86
C GLU A 406 17.90 8.31 10.00
N THR A 407 16.81 7.55 10.17
CA THR A 407 15.72 7.91 11.09
C THR A 407 15.92 7.44 12.51
N TYR A 408 16.99 6.69 12.81
CA TYR A 408 17.24 6.16 14.15
C TYR A 408 18.72 6.12 14.48
N SER A 409 19.04 6.27 15.77
CA SER A 409 20.38 6.09 16.30
C SER A 409 20.70 4.60 16.47
N LYS A 410 21.99 4.24 16.39
CA LYS A 410 22.47 2.87 16.60
C LYS A 410 22.32 2.40 18.04
#